data_AF-A0A2D7Y6F3-F1
#
_entry.id   AF-A0A2D7Y6F3-F1
#
_cell.length_a   1.000
_cell.length_b   1.000
_cell.length_c   1.000
_cell.angle_alpha   90.00
_cell.angle_beta   90.00
_cell.angle_gamma   90.00
#
_symmetry.space_group_name_H-M   'P 1'
#
loop_
_entity.id
_entity.type
_entity.pdbx_description
1 polymer ?
#
loop_
_entity_poly.entity_id
_entity_poly.type
_entity_poly.pdbx_seq_one_letter_code
_entity_poly.pdbx_strand_id
1 'polypeptide(L)'
;MYDTWGDRLANGFTPFDWWLIIVLSLVAALIMRKWPQWPAAAAIAFFIDAAAPFFYRWAVGIPPDFAFDFAVSRLDDRGGIVVLLRLTFYMLAIGGIYWTKRRYGRN
;
A
#
# COMPACT_ATOMS: atom_id res chain seq x y z
N MET A 1 -4.23 0.38 -31.03
CA MET A 1 -4.65 0.59 -29.63
C MET A 1 -3.48 0.17 -28.77
N TYR A 2 -2.75 1.13 -28.21
CA TYR A 2 -1.49 0.87 -27.52
C TYR A 2 -1.79 0.25 -26.15
N ASP A 3 -1.80 -1.09 -26.09
CA ASP A 3 -1.68 -1.88 -24.86
C ASP A 3 -0.23 -1.83 -24.37
N THR A 4 0.27 -0.63 -24.08
CA THR A 4 1.62 -0.48 -23.55
C THR A 4 1.60 -0.76 -22.05
N TRP A 5 2.60 -1.49 -21.55
CA TRP A 5 2.83 -1.70 -20.11
C TRP A 5 2.71 -0.40 -19.30
N GLY A 6 3.10 0.73 -19.89
CA GLY A 6 2.95 2.08 -19.31
C GLY A 6 1.50 2.47 -19.00
N ASP A 7 0.53 2.12 -19.85
CA ASP A 7 -0.89 2.45 -19.62
C ASP A 7 -1.52 1.59 -18.52
N ARG A 8 -1.10 0.32 -18.40
CA ARG A 8 -1.49 -0.56 -17.28
C ARG A 8 -0.91 -0.08 -15.95
N LEU A 9 0.33 0.41 -15.97
CA LEU A 9 0.97 0.99 -14.79
C LEU A 9 0.34 2.35 -14.40
N ALA A 10 0.04 3.20 -15.38
CA ALA A 10 -0.61 4.48 -15.15
C ALA A 10 -2.05 4.34 -14.64
N ASN A 11 -2.82 3.36 -15.13
CA ASN A 11 -4.18 3.08 -14.66
C ASN A 11 -4.24 2.21 -13.39
N GLY A 12 -3.15 1.54 -13.02
CA GLY A 12 -3.10 0.67 -11.84
C GLY A 12 -3.12 1.41 -10.50
N PHE A 13 -2.72 2.69 -10.49
CA PHE A 13 -2.63 3.53 -9.28
C PHE A 13 -3.58 4.73 -9.36
N THR A 14 -4.57 4.75 -8.49
CA THR A 14 -5.49 5.88 -8.32
C THR A 14 -4.92 6.91 -7.34
N PRO A 15 -5.41 8.17 -7.33
CA PRO A 15 -4.99 9.16 -6.32
C PRO A 15 -5.19 8.70 -4.88
N PHE A 16 -6.25 7.93 -4.63
CA PHE A 16 -6.53 7.34 -3.32
C PHE A 16 -5.44 6.32 -2.90
N ASP A 17 -4.92 5.57 -3.86
CA ASP A 17 -3.85 4.60 -3.62
C ASP A 17 -2.55 5.29 -3.18
N TRP A 18 -2.20 6.41 -3.84
CA TRP A 18 -1.06 7.24 -3.43
C TRP A 18 -1.23 7.84 -2.04
N TRP A 19 -2.44 8.31 -1.73
CA TRP A 19 -2.76 8.82 -0.41
C TRP A 19 -2.60 7.75 0.68
N LEU A 20 -3.10 6.54 0.47
CA LEU A 20 -2.91 5.42 1.40
C LEU A 20 -1.43 5.05 1.58
N ILE A 21 -0.67 4.99 0.49
CA ILE A 21 0.78 4.71 0.55
C ILE A 21 1.48 5.73 1.44
N ILE A 22 1.19 7.02 1.27
CA ILE A 22 1.81 8.09 2.06
C ILE A 22 1.42 7.97 3.54
N VAL A 23 0.12 7.88 3.84
CA VAL A 23 -0.38 7.86 5.23
C VAL A 23 0.11 6.63 5.99
N LEU A 24 -0.03 5.44 5.40
CA LEU A 24 0.41 4.20 6.04
C LEU A 24 1.93 4.15 6.19
N SER A 25 2.68 4.68 5.21
CA SER A 25 4.15 4.75 5.32
C SER A 25 4.61 5.66 6.45
N LEU A 26 3.95 6.80 6.64
CA LEU A 26 4.23 7.71 7.76
C LEU A 26 3.95 7.04 9.10
N VAL A 27 2.75 6.45 9.27
CA VAL A 27 2.36 5.77 10.51
C VAL A 27 3.32 4.61 10.82
N ALA A 28 3.61 3.76 9.84
CA ALA A 28 4.53 2.63 10.01
C ALA A 28 5.93 3.08 10.43
N ALA A 29 6.51 4.07 9.73
CA ALA A 29 7.83 4.61 10.06
C ALA A 29 7.87 5.31 11.44
N LEU A 30 6.76 5.90 11.89
CA LEU A 30 6.67 6.50 13.21
C LEU A 30 6.63 5.46 14.34
N ILE A 31 5.88 4.37 14.16
CA ILE A 31 5.75 3.27 15.13
C ILE A 31 7.05 2.47 15.23
N MET A 32 7.78 2.31 14.13
CA MET A 32 9.05 1.58 14.10
C MET A 32 10.07 2.15 15.09
N ARG A 33 10.69 1.24 15.87
CA ARG A 33 11.74 1.57 16.84
C ARG A 33 13.11 1.08 16.40
N LYS A 34 13.19 -0.01 15.64
CA LYS A 34 14.46 -0.64 15.21
C LYS A 34 14.50 -0.80 13.68
N TRP A 35 15.68 -0.57 13.10
CA TRP A 35 15.91 -0.68 11.64
C TRP A 35 15.53 -2.03 11.02
N PRO A 36 15.81 -3.19 11.65
CA PRO A 36 15.44 -4.49 11.07
C PRO A 36 13.92 -4.74 10.97
N GLN A 37 13.08 -3.86 11.53
CA GLN A 37 11.63 -3.98 11.48
C GLN A 37 11.03 -3.49 10.16
N TRP A 38 11.80 -2.82 9.28
CA TRP A 38 11.24 -2.25 8.04
C TRP A 38 10.49 -3.30 7.22
N PRO A 39 11.05 -4.51 6.96
CA PRO A 39 10.43 -5.41 5.99
C PRO A 39 9.07 -5.89 6.48
N ALA A 40 9.01 -6.18 7.79
CA ALA A 40 7.76 -6.52 8.45
C ALA A 40 6.77 -5.35 8.43
N ALA A 41 7.22 -4.12 8.68
CA ALA A 41 6.34 -2.94 8.67
C ALA A 41 5.76 -2.67 7.27
N ALA A 42 6.56 -2.80 6.22
CA ALA A 42 6.09 -2.67 4.84
C ALA A 42 5.10 -3.77 4.44
N ALA A 43 5.35 -5.02 4.86
CA ALA A 43 4.41 -6.11 4.65
C ALA A 43 3.07 -5.85 5.35
N ILE A 44 3.09 -5.41 6.61
CA ILE A 44 1.87 -5.08 7.37
C ILE A 44 1.11 -3.92 6.70
N ALA A 45 1.79 -2.84 6.33
CA ALA A 45 1.18 -1.72 5.64
C ALA A 45 0.53 -2.15 4.31
N PHE A 46 1.21 -3.01 3.55
CA PHE A 46 0.69 -3.59 2.33
C PHE A 46 -0.58 -4.44 2.56
N PHE A 47 -0.61 -5.27 3.61
CA PHE A 47 -1.81 -6.04 3.96
C PHE A 47 -2.98 -5.15 4.40
N ILE A 48 -2.71 -4.10 5.19
CA ILE A 48 -3.74 -3.13 5.60
C ILE A 48 -4.31 -2.42 4.38
N ASP A 49 -3.46 -2.01 3.43
CA ASP A 49 -3.87 -1.36 2.19
C ASP A 49 -4.71 -2.29 1.29
N ALA A 50 -4.36 -3.57 1.22
CA ALA A 50 -5.17 -4.57 0.53
C ALA A 50 -6.55 -4.77 1.19
N ALA A 51 -6.63 -4.69 2.52
CA ALA A 51 -7.86 -4.89 3.27
C ALA A 51 -8.71 -3.60 3.41
N ALA A 52 -8.12 -2.41 3.28
CA ALA A 52 -8.82 -1.14 3.48
C ALA A 52 -10.08 -0.96 2.62
N PRO A 53 -10.11 -1.34 1.32
CA PRO A 53 -11.31 -1.27 0.50
C PRO A 53 -12.44 -2.18 1.00
N PHE A 54 -12.10 -3.36 1.52
CA PHE A 54 -13.07 -4.29 2.11
C PHE A 54 -13.74 -3.64 3.34
N PHE A 55 -12.93 -3.15 4.29
CA PHE A 55 -13.46 -2.52 5.50
C PHE A 55 -14.28 -1.27 5.21
N TYR A 56 -13.85 -0.44 4.26
CA TYR A 56 -14.63 0.73 3.85
C TYR A 56 -16.02 0.34 3.34
N ARG A 57 -16.10 -0.66 2.47
CA ARG A 57 -17.37 -1.09 1.87
C ARG A 57 -18.29 -1.74 2.88
N TRP A 58 -17.73 -2.59 3.75
CA TRP A 58 -18.47 -3.18 4.84
C TRP A 58 -19.05 -2.10 5.77
N ALA A 59 -18.27 -1.07 6.10
CA ALA A 59 -18.72 0.05 6.93
C ALA A 59 -19.85 0.90 6.29
N VAL A 60 -19.93 0.94 4.96
CA VAL A 60 -20.99 1.64 4.20
C VAL A 60 -22.24 0.75 4.03
N GLY A 61 -22.27 -0.44 4.64
CA GLY A 61 -23.44 -1.33 4.64
C GLY A 61 -23.49 -2.31 3.48
N ILE A 62 -22.42 -2.46 2.71
CA ILE A 62 -22.33 -3.49 1.66
C ILE A 62 -22.13 -4.85 2.35
N PRO A 63 -22.89 -5.90 1.96
CA PRO A 63 -22.71 -7.22 2.55
C PRO A 63 -21.27 -7.74 2.38
N PRO A 64 -20.71 -8.45 3.37
CA PRO A 64 -19.31 -8.88 3.35
C PRO A 64 -18.90 -9.68 2.11
N ASP A 65 -19.81 -10.52 1.59
CA ASP A 65 -19.55 -11.37 0.43
C ASP A 65 -19.23 -10.53 -0.81
N PHE A 66 -20.02 -9.49 -1.08
CA PHE A 66 -19.80 -8.55 -2.18
C PHE A 66 -18.57 -7.66 -1.98
N ALA A 67 -18.26 -7.31 -0.72
CA ALA A 67 -17.07 -6.53 -0.40
C ALA A 67 -15.80 -7.35 -0.62
N PHE A 68 -15.83 -8.65 -0.32
CA PHE A 68 -14.73 -9.59 -0.52
C PHE A 68 -14.50 -9.88 -2.00
N ASP A 69 -15.57 -10.17 -2.76
CA ASP A 69 -15.49 -10.37 -4.21
C ASP A 69 -14.85 -9.17 -4.91
N PHE A 70 -15.17 -7.95 -4.48
CA PHE A 70 -14.52 -6.76 -5.03
C PHE A 70 -13.05 -6.63 -4.64
N ALA A 71 -12.66 -7.02 -3.42
CA ALA A 71 -11.27 -6.99 -3.01
C ALA A 71 -10.44 -8.00 -3.83
N VAL A 72 -11.00 -9.18 -4.10
CA VAL A 72 -10.39 -10.23 -4.93
C VAL A 72 -10.35 -9.81 -6.39
N SER A 73 -11.42 -9.26 -6.95
CA SER A 73 -11.44 -8.80 -8.35
C SER A 73 -10.40 -7.70 -8.59
N ARG A 74 -10.14 -6.86 -7.57
CA ARG A 74 -9.12 -5.81 -7.63
C ARG A 74 -7.68 -6.35 -7.64
N LEU A 75 -7.46 -7.55 -7.07
CA LEU A 75 -6.16 -8.25 -7.17
C LEU A 75 -5.95 -8.82 -8.57
N ASP A 76 -7.02 -9.28 -9.21
CA ASP A 76 -6.99 -9.86 -10.57
C ASP A 76 -6.89 -8.77 -11.65
N ASP A 77 -7.76 -7.75 -11.61
CA ASP A 77 -7.83 -6.66 -12.59
C ASP A 77 -6.57 -5.80 -12.66
N ARG A 78 -5.83 -5.67 -11.55
CA ARG A 78 -4.60 -4.85 -11.48
C ARG A 78 -3.37 -5.60 -11.97
N GLY A 79 -3.43 -6.94 -12.05
CA GLY A 79 -2.30 -7.80 -12.38
C GLY A 79 -1.22 -7.85 -11.29
N GLY A 80 -0.55 -9.00 -11.15
CA GLY A 80 0.45 -9.25 -10.09
C GLY A 80 1.61 -8.25 -10.06
N ILE A 81 1.92 -7.56 -11.16
CA ILE A 81 2.97 -6.55 -11.23
C ILE A 81 2.63 -5.28 -10.45
N VAL A 82 1.37 -4.83 -10.48
CA VAL A 82 0.94 -3.64 -9.70
C VAL A 82 1.03 -3.93 -8.20
N VAL A 83 0.73 -5.16 -7.80
CA VAL A 83 0.87 -5.64 -6.42
C VAL A 83 2.33 -5.57 -5.95
N LEU A 84 3.26 -6.09 -6.75
CA LEU A 84 4.70 -6.05 -6.43
C LEU A 84 5.25 -4.62 -6.38
N LEU A 85 4.82 -3.76 -7.30
CA LEU A 85 5.18 -2.34 -7.29
C LEU A 85 4.69 -1.62 -6.04
N ARG A 86 3.46 -1.91 -5.62
CA ARG A 86 2.87 -1.32 -4.42
C ARG A 86 3.65 -1.72 -3.16
N LEU A 87 4.02 -2.99 -3.02
CA LEU A 87 4.91 -3.45 -1.94
C LEU A 87 6.27 -2.74 -2.00
N THR A 88 6.83 -2.58 -3.20
CA THR A 88 8.09 -1.86 -3.41
C THR A 88 7.99 -0.40 -2.97
N PHE A 89 6.89 0.29 -3.28
CA PHE A 89 6.65 1.66 -2.82
C PHE A 89 6.57 1.75 -1.30
N TYR A 90 5.89 0.81 -0.62
CA TYR A 90 5.90 0.78 0.85
C TYR A 90 7.30 0.58 1.42
N MET A 91 8.07 -0.36 0.87
CA MET A 91 9.46 -0.61 1.30
C MET A 91 10.32 0.66 1.18
N LEU A 92 10.25 1.33 0.03
CA LEU A 92 11.01 2.55 -0.24
C LEU A 92 10.55 3.73 0.61
N ALA A 93 9.24 3.96 0.73
CA ALA A 93 8.68 5.07 1.46
C ALA A 93 8.94 4.93 2.98
N ILE A 94 8.61 3.79 3.58
CA ILE A 94 8.84 3.52 5.00
C ILE A 94 10.34 3.57 5.30
N GLY A 95 11.14 2.90 4.47
CA GLY A 95 12.59 2.88 4.60
C GLY A 95 13.21 4.27 4.53
N GLY A 96 12.81 5.08 3.56
CA GLY A 96 13.28 6.46 3.36
C GLY A 96 12.89 7.38 4.51
N ILE A 97 11.64 7.32 4.97
CA ILE A 97 11.14 8.13 6.10
C ILE A 97 11.87 7.74 7.39
N TYR A 98 11.96 6.44 7.69
CA TYR A 98 12.60 5.96 8.91
C TYR A 98 14.11 6.23 8.92
N TRP A 99 14.77 6.14 7.76
CA TRP A 99 16.19 6.49 7.62
C TRP A 99 16.44 7.96 7.92
N THR A 100 15.61 8.82 7.34
CA THR A 100 15.62 10.26 7.57
C THR A 100 15.42 10.56 9.06
N LYS A 101 14.37 10.00 9.69
CA LYS A 101 14.11 10.11 11.14
C LYS A 101 15.32 9.71 11.98
N ARG A 102 15.96 8.58 11.66
CA ARG A 102 17.14 8.08 12.39
C ARG A 102 18.36 8.98 12.24
N ARG A 103 18.52 9.63 11.08
CA ARG A 103 19.64 10.55 10.83
C ARG A 103 19.47 11.87 11.59
N TYR A 104 18.26 12.42 11.61
CA TYR A 104 17.97 13.69 12.30
C TYR A 104 17.82 13.55 13.82
N GLY A 105 17.38 12.40 14.34
CA GLY A 105 17.28 12.16 15.79
C GLY A 105 18.59 11.77 16.49
N ARG A 106 19.74 11.84 15.80
CA ARG A 106 21.08 11.60 16.38
C ARG A 106 21.84 12.89 16.69
N ASN A 107 21.28 14.05 16.35
CA ASN A 107 21.72 15.37 16.80
C ASN A 107 20.95 15.76 18.06
#